data_AF-A0A350XAJ5-F1
#
_entry.id   AF-A0A350XAJ5-F1
#
_cell.length_a   1.000
_cell.length_b   1.000
_cell.length_c   1.000
_cell.angle_alpha   90.00
_cell.angle_beta   90.00
_cell.angle_gamma   90.00
#
_symmetry.space_group_name_H-M   'P 1'
#
loop_
_entity.id
_entity.type
_entity.pdbx_description
1 polymer ?
#
loop_
_entity_poly.entity_id
_entity_poly.type
_entity_poly.pdbx_seq_one_letter_code
_entity_poly.pdbx_strand_id
1 'polypeptide(L)'
;MKPYQPSNKVTSNGFTWLLLSSAIGGVAIGGITHLISLLIYLIILFPLGMGLAGGAVMAVAIRGGKVRNPAIASFFGILTGLILYGSMHGAGYLQFKQSASDQITKELGAVSDSQSNTLIDTFLQEKTGDKGFLGYIKYNAQQGVSIGRVGSQGANLGETGTWIYWLIEFAVIDIIIAAIAYSVAKSPFCENCDQWYNEDQRIGSVNPQFTENFLNLLQNDQFAKAGKLIDPLQGVFSPNLAVYLQCCPSCKLSDPVLTVKAASLDSKGNLQENQIAQGMLSLSQYNKFHEAATQNLSEMGEQNAVPTDEEILLAQLERSSISPGDRFLAHGLSTSGEASIVEQLSRYPQVKEAYLVRKTLQYFPEKPFYVLGFIRRRGLIESEEAAPNLVKKLMTELTLPNQTSIICLNKDKTMTKILQQTAGKAIYQKK
;
A
#
# COMPACT_ATOMS: atom_id res chain seq x y z
N MET A 1 -11.34 18.12 12.14
CA MET A 1 -11.23 16.69 12.55
C MET A 1 -10.13 16.46 13.59
N LYS A 2 -10.37 15.60 14.58
CA LYS A 2 -9.33 15.20 15.57
C LYS A 2 -8.43 14.12 14.97
N PRO A 3 -7.09 14.17 15.10
CA PRO A 3 -6.24 13.08 14.65
C PRO A 3 -6.51 11.82 15.48
N TYR A 4 -6.47 10.64 14.85
CA TYR A 4 -6.47 9.38 15.59
C TYR A 4 -5.17 9.27 16.41
N GLN A 5 -5.31 8.93 17.68
CA GLN A 5 -4.18 8.61 18.55
C GLN A 5 -4.40 7.21 19.16
N PRO A 6 -3.42 6.31 19.04
CA PRO A 6 -3.53 5.00 19.67
C PRO A 6 -3.50 5.16 21.20
N SER A 7 -4.20 4.27 21.90
CA SER A 7 -4.38 4.38 23.36
C SER A 7 -3.11 4.12 24.17
N ASN A 8 -2.02 3.72 23.51
CA ASN A 8 -0.74 3.32 24.13
C ASN A 8 -0.87 2.18 25.14
N LYS A 9 -1.93 1.38 25.04
CA LYS A 9 -2.18 0.22 25.90
C LYS A 9 -1.58 -1.06 25.33
N VAL A 10 -1.09 -1.89 26.23
CA VAL A 10 -0.62 -3.26 25.96
C VAL A 10 -1.37 -4.19 26.91
N THR A 11 -2.03 -5.21 26.38
CA THR A 11 -2.66 -6.23 27.23
C THR A 11 -1.59 -7.18 27.79
N SER A 12 -1.85 -7.83 28.93
CA SER A 12 -0.92 -8.84 29.47
C SER A 12 -0.65 -9.94 28.43
N ASN A 13 -1.72 -10.46 27.81
CA ASN A 13 -1.62 -11.42 26.72
C ASN A 13 -0.82 -10.86 25.54
N GLY A 14 -1.00 -9.59 25.19
CA GLY A 14 -0.26 -8.92 24.14
C GLY A 14 1.24 -8.88 24.40
N PHE A 15 1.65 -8.62 25.64
CA PHE A 15 3.06 -8.68 26.02
C PHE A 15 3.63 -10.10 25.87
N THR A 16 2.89 -11.12 26.32
CA THR A 16 3.27 -12.53 26.14
C THR A 16 3.39 -12.90 24.66
N TRP A 17 2.42 -12.49 23.83
CA TRP A 17 2.45 -12.71 22.38
C TRP A 17 3.66 -12.06 21.73
N LEU A 18 3.98 -10.81 22.07
CA LEU A 18 5.17 -10.13 21.56
C LEU A 18 6.45 -10.88 21.94
N LEU A 19 6.61 -11.25 23.21
CA LEU A 19 7.79 -11.94 23.70
C LEU A 19 7.99 -13.30 23.02
N LEU A 20 6.95 -14.14 23.00
CA LEU A 20 7.00 -15.47 22.39
C LEU A 20 7.24 -15.38 20.89
N SER A 21 6.55 -14.47 20.19
CA SER A 21 6.70 -14.32 18.74
C SER A 21 8.07 -13.77 18.37
N SER A 22 8.63 -12.85 19.17
CA SER A 22 9.99 -12.33 18.97
C SER A 22 11.03 -13.45 19.13
N ALA A 23 10.91 -14.25 20.19
CA ALA A 23 11.83 -15.34 20.47
C ALA A 23 11.73 -16.47 19.44
N ILE A 24 10.54 -17.04 19.27
CA ILE A 24 10.31 -18.20 18.39
C ILE A 24 10.48 -17.78 16.92
N GLY A 25 9.85 -16.67 16.52
CA GLY A 25 9.92 -16.16 15.16
C GLY A 25 11.34 -15.73 14.77
N GLY A 26 12.04 -15.03 15.66
CA GLY A 26 13.44 -14.64 15.44
C GLY A 26 14.34 -15.85 15.23
N VAL A 27 14.29 -16.83 16.14
CA VAL A 27 15.10 -18.06 16.04
C VAL A 27 14.78 -18.85 14.76
N ALA A 28 13.50 -19.05 14.46
CA ALA A 28 13.08 -19.79 13.28
C ALA A 28 13.53 -19.11 11.97
N ILE A 29 13.28 -17.80 11.82
CA ILE A 29 13.65 -17.06 10.61
C ILE A 29 15.17 -17.00 10.47
N GLY A 30 15.91 -16.74 11.56
CA GLY A 30 17.38 -16.72 11.54
C GLY A 30 17.98 -18.06 11.12
N GLY A 31 17.48 -19.16 11.68
CA GLY A 31 17.90 -20.52 11.32
C GLY A 31 17.59 -20.87 9.86
N ILE A 32 16.38 -20.58 9.38
CA ILE A 32 16.01 -20.80 7.97
C ILE A 32 16.89 -19.96 7.04
N THR A 33 17.13 -18.70 7.38
CA THR A 33 17.99 -17.81 6.58
C THR A 33 19.40 -18.37 6.46
N HIS A 34 19.95 -18.87 7.57
CA HIS A 34 21.24 -19.54 7.55
C HIS A 34 21.24 -20.74 6.58
N LEU A 35 20.22 -21.62 6.63
CA LEU A 35 20.12 -22.75 5.70
C LEU A 35 20.08 -22.31 4.23
N ILE A 36 19.33 -21.25 3.91
CA ILE A 36 19.25 -20.72 2.55
C ILE A 36 20.60 -20.11 2.13
N SER A 37 21.31 -19.46 3.06
CA SER A 37 22.64 -18.86 2.80
C SER A 37 23.69 -19.88 2.36
N LEU A 38 23.51 -21.17 2.71
CA LEU A 38 24.38 -22.26 2.24
C LEU A 38 24.24 -22.54 0.74
N LEU A 39 23.10 -22.19 0.15
CA LEU A 39 22.81 -22.42 -1.26
C LEU A 39 23.13 -21.18 -2.10
N ILE A 40 22.64 -20.03 -1.66
CA ILE A 40 22.78 -18.76 -2.35
C ILE A 40 22.92 -17.63 -1.33
N TYR A 41 23.96 -16.81 -1.44
CA TYR A 41 24.07 -15.59 -0.63
C TYR A 41 23.80 -14.35 -1.46
N LEU A 42 22.65 -13.73 -1.23
CA LEU A 42 22.21 -12.51 -1.90
C LEU A 42 22.22 -11.34 -0.91
N ILE A 43 23.33 -10.61 -0.93
CA ILE A 43 23.66 -9.48 -0.05
C ILE A 43 22.49 -8.52 0.23
N ILE A 44 21.77 -8.09 -0.80
CA ILE A 44 20.68 -7.12 -0.63
C ILE A 44 19.34 -7.81 -0.31
N LEU A 45 19.11 -8.99 -0.88
CA LEU A 45 17.81 -9.65 -0.79
C LEU A 45 17.56 -10.22 0.60
N PHE A 46 18.60 -10.70 1.28
CA PHE A 46 18.44 -11.32 2.60
C PHE A 46 18.01 -10.33 3.69
N PRO A 47 18.67 -9.18 3.90
CA PRO A 47 18.21 -8.20 4.89
C PRO A 47 16.76 -7.75 4.65
N LEU A 48 16.38 -7.54 3.40
CA LEU A 48 15.00 -7.18 3.04
C LEU A 48 14.03 -8.33 3.35
N GLY A 49 14.36 -9.56 2.95
CA GLY A 49 13.53 -10.74 3.20
C GLY A 49 13.36 -11.04 4.69
N MET A 50 14.45 -10.98 5.47
CA MET A 50 14.45 -11.13 6.92
C MET A 50 13.62 -10.04 7.60
N GLY A 51 13.80 -8.78 7.19
CA GLY A 51 13.03 -7.65 7.71
C GLY A 51 11.53 -7.79 7.45
N LEU A 52 11.13 -8.17 6.23
CA LEU A 52 9.73 -8.40 5.89
C LEU A 52 9.12 -9.61 6.62
N ALA A 53 9.86 -10.71 6.72
CA ALA A 53 9.41 -11.91 7.44
C ALA A 53 9.25 -11.64 8.94
N GLY A 54 10.23 -10.99 9.57
CA GLY A 54 10.15 -10.57 10.97
C GLY A 54 9.02 -9.57 11.21
N GLY A 55 8.85 -8.61 10.30
CA GLY A 55 7.74 -7.65 10.35
C GLY A 55 6.37 -8.31 10.25
N ALA A 56 6.22 -9.34 9.42
CA ALA A 56 4.98 -10.11 9.30
C ALA A 56 4.66 -10.89 10.59
N VAL A 57 5.66 -11.54 11.20
CA VAL A 57 5.48 -12.20 12.52
C VAL A 57 5.03 -11.19 13.57
N MET A 58 5.67 -10.02 13.61
CA MET A 58 5.29 -8.95 14.53
C MET A 58 3.89 -8.40 14.26
N ALA A 59 3.50 -8.24 13.00
CA ALA A 59 2.16 -7.80 12.64
C ALA A 59 1.08 -8.75 13.18
N VAL A 60 1.29 -10.06 13.06
CA VAL A 60 0.40 -11.09 13.62
C VAL A 60 0.36 -11.01 15.14
N ALA A 61 1.52 -10.93 15.79
CA ALA A 61 1.63 -10.84 17.25
C ALA A 61 0.94 -9.58 17.82
N ILE A 62 1.12 -8.44 17.16
CA ILE A 62 0.51 -7.15 17.55
C ILE A 62 -1.01 -7.20 17.38
N ARG A 63 -1.50 -7.71 16.24
CA ARG A 63 -2.94 -7.81 15.99
C ARG A 63 -3.61 -8.80 16.94
N GLY A 64 -3.05 -10.00 17.10
CA GLY A 64 -3.57 -11.02 18.01
C GLY A 64 -3.46 -10.62 19.48
N GLY A 65 -2.38 -9.94 19.84
CA GLY A 65 -2.13 -9.42 21.19
C GLY A 65 -2.84 -8.10 21.52
N LYS A 66 -3.48 -7.46 20.54
CA LYS A 66 -4.18 -6.17 20.68
C LYS A 66 -3.26 -5.10 21.28
N VAL A 67 -2.04 -5.01 20.74
CA VAL A 67 -1.00 -4.08 21.18
C VAL A 67 -1.20 -2.75 20.47
N ARG A 68 -1.58 -1.70 21.22
CA ARG A 68 -1.89 -0.36 20.70
C ARG A 68 -0.87 0.68 21.16
N ASN A 69 0.36 0.22 21.39
CA ASN A 69 1.48 1.06 21.80
C ASN A 69 2.57 0.95 20.73
N PRO A 70 2.65 1.90 19.80
CA PRO A 70 3.62 1.86 18.71
C PRO A 70 5.08 1.82 19.18
N ALA A 71 5.41 2.50 20.28
CA ALA A 71 6.77 2.50 20.82
C ALA A 71 7.17 1.12 21.36
N ILE A 72 6.29 0.47 22.14
CA ILE A 72 6.53 -0.89 22.64
C ILE A 72 6.58 -1.89 21.47
N ALA A 73 5.67 -1.76 20.50
CA ALA A 73 5.69 -2.61 19.30
C ALA A 73 7.00 -2.49 18.52
N SER A 74 7.50 -1.27 18.31
CA SER A 74 8.81 -1.05 17.65
C SER A 74 9.97 -1.60 18.47
N PHE A 75 9.96 -1.44 19.79
CA PHE A 75 10.99 -2.02 20.66
C PHE A 75 11.05 -3.55 20.51
N PHE A 76 9.91 -4.23 20.53
CA PHE A 76 9.87 -5.67 20.28
C PHE A 76 10.22 -6.04 18.83
N GLY A 77 9.95 -5.15 17.86
CA GLY A 77 10.43 -5.30 16.49
C GLY A 77 11.96 -5.32 16.40
N ILE A 78 12.63 -4.39 17.07
CA ILE A 78 14.10 -4.34 17.18
C ILE A 78 14.62 -5.58 17.91
N LEU A 79 13.98 -5.97 19.02
CA LEU A 79 14.37 -7.19 19.75
C LEU A 79 14.24 -8.44 18.87
N THR A 80 13.20 -8.51 18.03
CA THR A 80 13.01 -9.60 17.07
C THR A 80 14.15 -9.63 16.06
N GLY A 81 14.52 -8.49 15.49
CA GLY A 81 15.64 -8.43 14.54
C GLY A 81 16.97 -8.79 15.19
N LEU A 82 17.22 -8.40 16.44
CA LEU A 82 18.39 -8.84 17.22
C LEU A 82 18.44 -10.36 17.41
N ILE A 83 17.33 -10.97 17.83
CA ILE A 83 17.25 -12.42 18.03
C ILE A 83 17.42 -13.14 16.69
N LEU A 84 16.78 -12.62 15.64
CA LEU A 84 16.83 -13.17 14.28
C LEU A 84 18.26 -13.16 13.73
N TYR A 85 18.92 -12.01 13.77
CA TYR A 85 20.28 -11.83 13.28
C TYR A 85 21.29 -12.64 14.11
N GLY A 86 21.14 -12.61 15.44
CA GLY A 86 21.92 -13.43 16.35
C GLY A 86 21.74 -14.93 16.09
N SER A 87 20.53 -15.39 15.79
CA SER A 87 20.23 -16.79 15.50
C SER A 87 20.82 -17.25 14.17
N MET A 88 20.83 -16.40 13.14
CA MET A 88 21.52 -16.69 11.87
C MET A 88 23.02 -16.92 12.10
N HIS A 89 23.67 -16.01 12.84
CA HIS A 89 25.07 -16.16 13.19
C HIS A 89 25.33 -17.36 14.12
N GLY A 90 24.42 -17.62 15.08
CA GLY A 90 24.49 -18.76 15.98
C GLY A 90 24.40 -20.09 15.23
N ALA A 91 23.52 -20.20 14.24
CA ALA A 91 23.44 -21.37 13.36
C ALA A 91 24.74 -21.56 12.57
N GLY A 92 25.31 -20.48 12.03
CA GLY A 92 26.62 -20.52 11.40
C GLY A 92 27.74 -20.97 12.34
N TYR A 93 27.71 -20.54 13.61
CA TYR A 93 28.68 -21.00 14.60
C TYR A 93 28.56 -22.50 14.85
N LEU A 94 27.35 -23.03 15.00
CA LEU A 94 27.12 -24.47 15.18
C LEU A 94 27.63 -25.27 13.97
N GLN A 95 27.39 -24.78 12.76
CA GLN A 95 27.90 -25.39 11.54
C GLN A 95 29.43 -25.35 11.47
N PHE A 96 30.05 -24.22 11.82
CA PHE A 96 31.50 -24.07 11.90
C PHE A 96 32.10 -25.08 12.88
N LYS A 97 31.52 -25.21 14.08
CA LYS A 97 31.96 -26.21 15.07
C LYS A 97 31.89 -27.63 14.53
N GLN A 98 30.78 -27.98 13.88
CA GLN A 98 30.61 -29.31 13.30
C GLN A 98 31.67 -29.57 12.22
N SER A 99 31.82 -28.63 11.29
CA SER A 99 32.77 -28.74 10.18
C SER A 99 34.22 -28.83 10.67
N ALA A 100 34.57 -28.05 11.70
CA ALA A 100 35.90 -28.10 12.32
C ALA A 100 36.12 -29.43 13.07
N SER A 101 35.12 -29.92 13.81
CA SER A 101 35.21 -31.22 14.50
C SER A 101 35.40 -32.38 13.52
N ASP A 102 34.69 -32.34 12.39
CA ASP A 102 34.82 -33.35 11.32
C ASP A 102 36.22 -33.33 10.71
N GLN A 103 36.80 -32.14 10.49
CA GLN A 103 38.18 -31.98 10.00
C GLN A 103 39.23 -32.46 11.01
N ILE A 104 39.09 -32.09 12.28
CA ILE A 104 39.98 -32.56 13.37
C ILE A 104 39.94 -34.09 13.46
N THR A 105 38.75 -34.68 13.40
CA THR A 105 38.59 -36.14 13.45
C THR A 105 39.24 -36.83 12.26
N LYS A 106 39.19 -36.21 11.08
CA LYS A 106 39.83 -36.72 9.87
C LYS A 106 41.37 -36.66 9.95
N GLU A 107 41.92 -35.64 10.61
CA GLU A 107 43.38 -35.42 10.70
C GLU A 107 44.03 -36.15 11.89
N LEU A 108 43.39 -36.13 13.06
CA LEU A 108 43.92 -36.68 14.32
C LEU A 108 43.33 -38.03 14.72
N GLY A 109 42.33 -38.53 13.97
CA GLY A 109 41.58 -39.73 14.31
C GLY A 109 40.44 -39.45 15.29
N ALA A 110 39.84 -40.51 15.85
CA ALA A 110 38.68 -40.39 16.74
C ALA A 110 39.05 -39.63 18.03
N VAL A 111 38.58 -38.39 18.12
CA VAL A 111 38.68 -37.51 19.30
C VAL A 111 37.31 -37.33 19.93
N SER A 112 37.24 -37.09 21.24
CA SER A 112 35.97 -36.82 21.91
C SER A 112 35.46 -35.42 21.59
N ASP A 113 34.13 -35.21 21.66
CA ASP A 113 33.51 -33.89 21.43
C ASP A 113 34.11 -32.80 22.33
N SER A 114 34.46 -33.13 23.57
CA SER A 114 35.10 -32.20 24.50
C SER A 114 36.51 -31.79 24.05
N GLN A 115 37.27 -32.73 23.48
CA GLN A 115 38.61 -32.45 22.94
C GLN A 115 38.53 -31.59 21.70
N SER A 116 37.64 -31.91 20.75
CA SER A 116 37.37 -31.08 19.57
C SER A 116 36.96 -29.66 19.95
N ASN A 117 36.03 -29.51 20.90
CA ASN A 117 35.60 -28.20 21.40
C ASN A 117 36.76 -27.41 22.00
N THR A 118 37.64 -28.06 22.77
CA THR A 118 38.82 -27.41 23.36
C THR A 118 39.80 -26.92 22.30
N LEU A 119 40.05 -27.73 21.25
CA LEU A 119 40.90 -27.35 20.14
C LEU A 119 40.32 -26.18 19.35
N ILE A 120 39.02 -26.20 19.05
CA ILE A 120 38.32 -25.12 18.37
C ILE A 120 38.40 -23.82 19.18
N ASP A 121 38.14 -23.87 20.49
CA ASP A 121 38.22 -22.69 21.35
C ASP A 121 39.65 -22.14 21.48
N THR A 122 40.66 -23.02 21.54
CA THR A 122 42.07 -22.60 21.52
C THR A 122 42.41 -21.89 20.20
N PHE A 123 41.98 -22.46 19.07
CA PHE A 123 42.16 -21.83 17.76
C PHE A 123 41.51 -20.45 17.70
N LEU A 124 40.25 -20.32 18.14
CA LEU A 124 39.55 -19.04 18.16
C LEU A 124 40.23 -18.03 19.08
N GLN A 125 40.69 -18.46 20.27
CA GLN A 125 41.42 -17.59 21.20
C GLN A 125 42.74 -17.11 20.58
N GLU A 126 43.50 -17.98 19.93
CA GLU A 126 44.76 -17.62 19.28
C GLU A 126 44.56 -16.63 18.13
N LYS A 127 43.48 -16.78 17.35
CA LYS A 127 43.20 -15.91 16.20
C LYS A 127 42.53 -14.59 16.56
N THR A 128 41.70 -14.58 17.59
CA THR A 128 40.78 -13.46 17.86
C THR A 128 40.87 -12.88 19.27
N GLY A 129 41.57 -13.57 20.16
CA GLY A 129 41.60 -13.26 21.59
C GLY A 129 40.39 -13.80 22.38
N ASP A 130 39.37 -14.35 21.73
CA ASP A 130 38.14 -14.84 22.36
C ASP A 130 37.82 -16.29 21.99
N LYS A 131 37.08 -16.98 22.87
CA LYS A 131 36.56 -18.33 22.65
C LYS A 131 35.11 -18.33 22.17
N GLY A 132 34.60 -19.49 21.81
CA GLY A 132 33.17 -19.70 21.64
C GLY A 132 32.55 -18.88 20.49
N PHE A 133 31.30 -18.48 20.68
CA PHE A 133 30.55 -17.71 19.69
C PHE A 133 31.20 -16.36 19.36
N LEU A 134 31.68 -15.61 20.37
CA LEU A 134 32.30 -14.30 20.14
C LEU A 134 33.61 -14.43 19.34
N GLY A 135 34.43 -15.43 19.68
CA GLY A 135 35.62 -15.75 18.89
C GLY A 135 35.28 -16.09 17.45
N TYR A 136 34.23 -16.89 17.21
CA TYR A 136 33.77 -17.20 15.86
C TYR A 136 33.33 -15.96 15.07
N ILE A 137 32.57 -15.04 15.68
CA ILE A 137 32.14 -13.81 14.99
C ILE A 137 33.33 -12.95 14.60
N LYS A 138 34.29 -12.76 15.51
CA LYS A 138 35.53 -12.04 15.21
C LYS A 138 36.34 -12.73 14.11
N TYR A 139 36.45 -14.05 14.17
CA TYR A 139 37.18 -14.85 13.17
C TYR A 139 36.56 -14.68 11.79
N ASN A 140 35.23 -14.78 11.68
CA ASN A 140 34.53 -14.54 10.43
C ASN A 140 34.69 -13.11 9.92
N ALA A 141 34.66 -12.12 10.81
CA ALA A 141 34.94 -10.73 10.43
C ALA A 141 36.35 -10.60 9.84
N GLN A 142 37.37 -11.20 10.46
CA GLN A 142 38.74 -11.22 9.95
C GLN A 142 38.87 -11.90 8.57
N GLN A 143 38.12 -12.97 8.32
CA GLN A 143 38.07 -13.59 6.98
C GLN A 143 37.47 -12.66 5.93
N GLY A 144 36.55 -11.80 6.36
CA GLY A 144 35.92 -10.76 5.56
C GLY A 144 34.78 -11.27 4.68
N VAL A 145 33.81 -10.41 4.42
CA VAL A 145 32.72 -10.67 3.47
C VAL A 145 33.20 -10.36 2.05
N SER A 146 33.04 -11.33 1.16
CA SER A 146 33.34 -11.16 -0.26
C SER A 146 32.10 -10.71 -1.02
N ILE A 147 32.18 -9.54 -1.67
CA ILE A 147 31.10 -8.98 -2.50
C ILE A 147 31.50 -9.10 -3.96
N GLY A 148 30.74 -9.87 -4.73
CA GLY A 148 30.96 -10.04 -6.16
C GLY A 148 29.68 -10.37 -6.91
N ARG A 149 29.68 -10.16 -8.23
CA ARG A 149 28.63 -10.71 -9.08
C ARG A 149 28.78 -12.23 -9.13
N VAL A 150 27.65 -12.95 -9.18
CA VAL A 150 27.62 -14.40 -9.39
C VAL A 150 28.50 -14.74 -10.60
N GLY A 151 29.58 -15.51 -10.37
CA GLY A 151 30.55 -15.91 -11.41
C GLY A 151 31.81 -15.04 -11.57
N SER A 152 32.02 -14.01 -10.73
CA SER A 152 33.26 -13.19 -10.72
C SER A 152 34.01 -13.28 -9.39
N GLN A 153 35.33 -13.10 -9.40
CA GLN A 153 36.10 -12.91 -8.16
C GLN A 153 35.64 -11.60 -7.50
N GLY A 154 34.93 -11.73 -6.36
CA GLY A 154 34.45 -10.59 -5.59
C GLY A 154 35.57 -9.85 -4.86
N ALA A 155 35.32 -8.60 -4.50
CA ALA A 155 36.18 -7.84 -3.62
C ALA A 155 35.90 -8.24 -2.15
N ASN A 156 36.94 -8.61 -1.41
CA ASN A 156 36.84 -8.85 0.02
C ASN A 156 36.87 -7.51 0.77
N LEU A 157 35.89 -7.28 1.64
CA LEU A 157 35.77 -6.05 2.42
C LEU A 157 36.77 -5.94 3.59
N GLY A 158 37.47 -7.02 3.91
CA GLY A 158 38.31 -7.14 5.09
C GLY A 158 37.51 -7.06 6.39
N GLU A 159 38.21 -7.00 7.52
CA GLU A 159 37.59 -7.00 8.85
C GLU A 159 36.71 -5.78 9.10
N THR A 160 37.29 -4.58 8.96
CA THR A 160 36.57 -3.32 9.20
C THR A 160 35.36 -3.18 8.29
N GLY A 161 35.49 -3.51 7.01
CA GLY A 161 34.40 -3.44 6.05
C GLY A 161 33.28 -4.44 6.37
N THR A 162 33.63 -5.61 6.89
CA THR A 162 32.65 -6.64 7.32
C THR A 162 31.84 -6.19 8.52
N TRP A 163 32.47 -5.59 9.53
CA TRP A 163 31.74 -5.03 10.67
C TRP A 163 30.77 -3.93 10.26
N ILE A 164 31.21 -3.01 9.39
CA ILE A 164 30.34 -1.95 8.84
C ILE A 164 29.18 -2.56 8.05
N TYR A 165 29.47 -3.55 7.22
CA TYR A 165 28.48 -4.25 6.42
C TYR A 165 27.41 -4.93 7.28
N TRP A 166 27.80 -5.75 8.26
CA TRP A 166 26.86 -6.41 9.17
C TRP A 166 26.04 -5.42 9.99
N LEU A 167 26.64 -4.29 10.41
CA LEU A 167 25.89 -3.24 11.10
C LEU A 167 24.81 -2.63 10.20
N ILE A 168 25.10 -2.42 8.91
CA ILE A 168 24.13 -1.92 7.94
C ILE A 168 23.04 -2.97 7.68
N GLU A 169 23.39 -4.24 7.46
CA GLU A 169 22.40 -5.32 7.29
C GLU A 169 21.46 -5.40 8.48
N PHE A 170 22.02 -5.42 9.69
CA PHE A 170 21.27 -5.44 10.93
C PHE A 170 20.34 -4.22 11.05
N ALA A 171 20.84 -3.01 10.78
CA ALA A 171 20.03 -1.80 10.82
C ALA A 171 18.88 -1.83 9.81
N VAL A 172 19.11 -2.33 8.59
CA VAL A 172 18.05 -2.46 7.57
C VAL A 172 16.97 -3.42 8.04
N ILE A 173 17.34 -4.58 8.59
CA ILE A 173 16.40 -5.57 9.13
C ILE A 173 15.56 -4.93 10.25
N ASP A 174 16.19 -4.32 11.24
CA ASP A 174 15.53 -3.73 12.39
C ASP A 174 14.60 -2.58 12.01
N ILE A 175 15.03 -1.69 11.11
CA ILE A 175 14.21 -0.57 10.64
C ILE A 175 12.94 -1.09 9.98
N ILE A 176 13.04 -2.11 9.12
CA ILE A 176 11.86 -2.68 8.43
C ILE A 176 10.90 -3.31 9.45
N ILE A 177 11.40 -4.16 10.36
CA ILE A 177 10.55 -4.83 11.36
C ILE A 177 9.90 -3.79 12.27
N ALA A 178 10.67 -2.82 12.78
CA ALA A 178 10.19 -1.78 13.68
C ALA A 178 9.16 -0.86 13.00
N ALA A 179 9.35 -0.53 11.72
CA ALA A 179 8.41 0.29 10.95
C ALA A 179 7.08 -0.43 10.70
N ILE A 180 7.12 -1.71 10.35
CA ILE A 180 5.91 -2.54 10.20
C ILE A 180 5.20 -2.65 11.55
N ALA A 181 5.92 -2.99 12.61
CA ALA A 181 5.37 -3.09 13.96
C ALA A 181 4.72 -1.78 14.42
N TYR A 182 5.39 -0.64 14.19
CA TYR A 182 4.88 0.70 14.47
C TYR A 182 3.57 0.97 13.72
N SER A 183 3.56 0.71 12.42
CA SER A 183 2.41 0.97 11.54
C SER A 183 1.19 0.15 11.97
N VAL A 184 1.38 -1.15 12.26
CA VAL A 184 0.29 -2.03 12.71
C VAL A 184 -0.25 -1.59 14.06
N ALA A 185 0.61 -1.29 15.04
CA ALA A 185 0.18 -0.85 16.37
C ALA A 185 -0.49 0.53 16.38
N LYS A 186 -0.29 1.34 15.32
CA LYS A 186 -0.97 2.62 15.11
C LYS A 186 -2.33 2.47 14.42
N SER A 187 -2.71 1.26 14.01
CA SER A 187 -4.00 1.04 13.34
C SER A 187 -5.18 1.38 14.27
N PRO A 188 -6.33 1.85 13.74
CA PRO A 188 -7.47 2.18 14.58
C PRO A 188 -8.01 0.97 15.35
N PHE A 189 -8.29 1.19 16.64
CA PHE A 189 -8.74 0.17 17.56
C PHE A 189 -9.89 0.67 18.43
N CYS A 190 -10.91 -0.17 18.58
CA CYS A 190 -12.09 0.11 19.40
C CYS A 190 -11.84 -0.39 20.82
N GLU A 191 -11.64 0.54 21.76
CA GLU A 191 -11.46 0.22 23.18
C GLU A 191 -12.70 -0.39 23.82
N ASN A 192 -13.90 -0.08 23.32
CA ASN A 192 -15.16 -0.60 23.87
C ASN A 192 -15.41 -2.07 23.49
N CYS A 193 -15.08 -2.44 22.26
CA CYS A 193 -15.28 -3.81 21.76
C CYS A 193 -14.01 -4.67 21.82
N ASP A 194 -12.87 -4.08 22.20
CA ASP A 194 -11.56 -4.72 22.23
C ASP A 194 -11.22 -5.37 20.87
N GLN A 195 -11.42 -4.62 19.77
CA GLN A 195 -11.20 -5.10 18.40
C GLN A 195 -10.62 -4.01 17.50
N TRP A 196 -9.82 -4.43 16.51
CA TRP A 196 -9.36 -3.56 15.43
C TRP A 196 -10.53 -3.11 14.56
N TYR A 197 -10.41 -1.93 13.96
CA TYR A 197 -11.38 -1.46 12.99
C TYR A 197 -11.29 -2.30 11.71
N ASN A 198 -12.36 -2.28 10.93
CA ASN A 198 -12.38 -2.92 9.61
C ASN A 198 -11.42 -2.22 8.63
N GLU A 199 -11.22 -2.88 7.49
CA GLU A 199 -10.52 -2.30 6.36
C GLU A 199 -11.21 -1.01 5.88
N ASP A 200 -10.44 -0.18 5.16
CA ASP A 200 -10.93 1.07 4.59
C ASP A 200 -12.13 0.82 3.67
N GLN A 201 -13.34 1.17 4.12
CA GLN A 201 -14.54 1.12 3.31
C GLN A 201 -14.70 2.43 2.56
N ARG A 202 -14.76 2.36 1.24
CA ARG A 202 -14.94 3.53 0.40
C ARG A 202 -16.39 4.02 0.46
N ILE A 203 -16.56 5.30 0.76
CA ILE A 203 -17.90 5.93 0.78
C ILE A 203 -18.20 6.76 -0.47
N GLY A 204 -17.18 7.12 -1.25
CA GLY A 204 -17.36 7.86 -2.49
C GLY A 204 -16.11 8.66 -2.88
N SER A 205 -16.32 9.57 -3.83
CA SER A 205 -15.27 10.49 -4.29
C SER A 205 -15.77 11.93 -4.37
N VAL A 206 -14.83 12.86 -4.31
CA VAL A 206 -15.09 14.30 -4.47
C VAL A 206 -14.58 14.72 -5.84
N ASN A 207 -15.42 15.47 -6.57
CA ASN A 207 -15.05 16.06 -7.85
C ASN A 207 -13.83 16.98 -7.69
N PRO A 208 -12.85 16.93 -8.62
CA PRO A 208 -11.65 17.78 -8.60
C PRO A 208 -11.90 19.25 -8.29
N GLN A 209 -12.96 19.83 -8.85
CA GLN A 209 -13.31 21.25 -8.70
C GLN A 209 -13.66 21.62 -7.25
N PHE A 210 -14.03 20.65 -6.41
CA PHE A 210 -14.39 20.87 -5.02
C PHE A 210 -13.34 20.37 -4.02
N THR A 211 -12.16 19.95 -4.49
CA THR A 211 -11.08 19.39 -3.64
C THR A 211 -10.70 20.32 -2.49
N GLU A 212 -10.31 21.55 -2.81
CA GLU A 212 -9.86 22.52 -1.79
C GLU A 212 -11.00 22.89 -0.84
N ASN A 213 -12.20 23.10 -1.37
CA ASN A 213 -13.39 23.39 -0.58
C ASN A 213 -13.71 22.24 0.38
N PHE A 214 -13.69 20.99 -0.09
CA PHE A 214 -13.94 19.81 0.73
C PHE A 214 -12.95 19.69 1.90
N LEU A 215 -11.65 19.86 1.64
CA LEU A 215 -10.62 19.81 2.68
C LEU A 215 -10.80 20.94 3.70
N ASN A 216 -11.11 22.15 3.23
CA ASN A 216 -11.40 23.29 4.09
C ASN A 216 -12.63 23.02 4.99
N LEU A 217 -13.70 22.44 4.44
CA LEU A 217 -14.90 22.06 5.21
C LEU A 217 -14.58 21.01 6.29
N LEU A 218 -13.71 20.02 6.01
CA LEU A 218 -13.27 19.03 7.00
C LEU A 218 -12.40 19.65 8.11
N GLN A 219 -11.56 20.62 7.77
CA GLN A 219 -10.73 21.34 8.74
C GLN A 219 -11.58 22.22 9.67
N ASN A 220 -12.65 22.82 9.14
CA ASN A 220 -13.58 23.68 9.87
C ASN A 220 -14.79 22.93 10.47
N ASP A 221 -14.71 21.60 10.60
CA ASP A 221 -15.74 20.72 11.16
C ASP A 221 -17.15 20.88 10.54
N GLN A 222 -17.23 21.31 9.28
CA GLN A 222 -18.47 21.50 8.50
C GLN A 222 -18.89 20.20 7.77
N PHE A 223 -19.00 19.10 8.52
CA PHE A 223 -19.18 17.75 7.97
C PHE A 223 -20.44 17.55 7.12
N ALA A 224 -21.57 18.17 7.48
CA ALA A 224 -22.78 18.09 6.66
C ALA A 224 -22.55 18.70 5.26
N LYS A 225 -21.80 19.80 5.16
CA LYS A 225 -21.48 20.41 3.86
C LYS A 225 -20.43 19.60 3.10
N ALA A 226 -19.44 19.06 3.81
CA ALA A 226 -18.44 18.18 3.21
C ALA A 226 -19.09 16.92 2.60
N GLY A 227 -20.02 16.29 3.32
CA GLY A 227 -20.74 15.11 2.85
C GLY A 227 -21.51 15.36 1.54
N LYS A 228 -22.11 16.55 1.36
CA LYS A 228 -22.81 16.92 0.11
C LYS A 228 -21.92 16.96 -1.13
N LEU A 229 -20.61 17.12 -0.96
CA LEU A 229 -19.65 17.15 -2.06
C LEU A 229 -19.17 15.75 -2.46
N ILE A 230 -19.58 14.72 -1.72
CA ILE A 230 -19.25 13.33 -2.02
C ILE A 230 -20.28 12.79 -3.00
N ASP A 231 -19.76 12.22 -4.08
CA ASP A 231 -20.51 11.35 -4.96
C ASP A 231 -20.25 9.89 -4.56
N PRO A 232 -21.23 9.21 -3.94
CA PRO A 232 -21.07 7.84 -3.47
C PRO A 232 -21.00 6.81 -4.59
N LEU A 233 -21.43 7.13 -5.81
CA LEU A 233 -21.40 6.20 -6.95
C LEU A 233 -20.17 6.41 -7.83
N GLN A 234 -19.51 7.57 -7.75
CA GLN A 234 -18.36 7.85 -8.58
C GLN A 234 -17.26 6.83 -8.28
N GLY A 235 -16.56 6.34 -9.31
CA GLY A 235 -15.37 5.48 -9.15
C GLY A 235 -14.12 6.28 -8.73
N VAL A 236 -13.00 5.59 -8.51
CA VAL A 236 -11.70 6.26 -8.28
C VAL A 236 -11.07 6.57 -9.64
N PHE A 237 -10.91 7.85 -9.95
CA PHE A 237 -10.33 8.34 -11.21
C PHE A 237 -9.37 9.47 -10.92
N SER A 238 -8.30 9.57 -11.69
CA SER A 238 -7.37 10.69 -11.53
C SER A 238 -7.71 11.86 -12.46
N PRO A 239 -7.68 13.11 -11.97
CA PRO A 239 -7.59 13.50 -10.56
C PRO A 239 -8.94 13.31 -9.86
N ASN A 240 -8.95 12.84 -8.62
CA ASN A 240 -10.08 12.98 -7.69
C ASN A 240 -9.61 12.79 -6.24
N LEU A 241 -10.48 13.08 -5.28
CA LEU A 241 -10.30 12.60 -3.91
C LEU A 241 -11.19 11.38 -3.69
N ALA A 242 -10.62 10.31 -3.16
CA ALA A 242 -11.36 9.17 -2.64
C ALA A 242 -11.49 9.30 -1.12
N VAL A 243 -12.70 9.04 -0.63
CA VAL A 243 -13.03 9.17 0.79
C VAL A 243 -13.37 7.78 1.33
N TYR A 244 -12.71 7.44 2.44
CA TYR A 244 -12.79 6.15 3.10
C TYR A 244 -13.20 6.34 4.56
N LEU A 245 -13.88 5.33 5.09
CA LEU A 245 -14.23 5.20 6.49
C LEU A 245 -13.77 3.85 7.02
N GLN A 246 -13.26 3.87 8.25
CA GLN A 246 -13.05 2.67 9.05
C GLN A 246 -13.96 2.76 10.27
N CYS A 247 -14.68 1.68 10.52
CA CYS A 247 -15.59 1.54 11.65
C CYS A 247 -15.25 0.29 12.46
N CYS A 248 -15.69 0.24 13.72
CA CYS A 248 -15.65 -0.99 14.49
C CYS A 248 -16.64 -2.01 13.89
N PRO A 249 -16.25 -3.28 13.67
CA PRO A 249 -17.16 -4.30 13.16
C PRO A 249 -18.31 -4.64 14.12
N SER A 250 -18.09 -4.47 15.43
CA SER A 250 -19.00 -4.99 16.46
C SER A 250 -19.96 -3.95 17.02
N CYS A 251 -19.63 -2.65 16.96
CA CYS A 251 -20.50 -1.61 17.50
C CYS A 251 -20.59 -0.37 16.61
N LYS A 252 -21.71 0.34 16.73
CA LYS A 252 -21.95 1.65 16.12
C LYS A 252 -21.65 2.82 17.08
N LEU A 253 -20.98 2.54 18.20
CA LEU A 253 -20.73 3.51 19.27
C LEU A 253 -19.33 4.10 19.24
N SER A 254 -18.41 3.50 18.48
CA SER A 254 -17.05 4.02 18.33
C SER A 254 -16.96 5.05 17.23
N ASP A 255 -16.20 6.11 17.47
CA ASP A 255 -15.92 7.15 16.49
C ASP A 255 -15.23 6.57 15.24
N PRO A 256 -15.81 6.71 14.04
CA PRO A 256 -15.18 6.25 12.81
C PRO A 256 -13.92 7.04 12.47
N VAL A 257 -12.99 6.41 11.76
CA VAL A 257 -11.83 7.09 11.18
C VAL A 257 -12.12 7.41 9.72
N LEU A 258 -12.14 8.69 9.39
CA LEU A 258 -12.21 9.20 8.02
C LEU A 258 -10.81 9.37 7.45
N THR A 259 -10.58 8.77 6.29
CA THR A 259 -9.33 8.89 5.53
C THR A 259 -9.65 9.44 4.14
N VAL A 260 -8.93 10.48 3.73
CA VAL A 260 -9.03 11.08 2.40
C VAL A 260 -7.74 10.80 1.65
N LYS A 261 -7.86 10.20 0.46
CA LYS A 261 -6.72 9.89 -0.41
C LYS A 261 -6.88 10.64 -1.74
N ALA A 262 -5.81 11.25 -2.23
CA ALA A 262 -5.78 11.86 -3.55
C ALA A 262 -5.37 10.81 -4.59
N ALA A 263 -6.18 10.67 -5.64
CA ALA A 263 -5.93 9.76 -6.73
C ALA A 263 -5.10 10.43 -7.85
N SER A 264 -3.92 9.89 -8.11
CA SER A 264 -2.99 10.32 -9.16
C SER A 264 -2.66 9.17 -10.11
N LEU A 265 -2.24 9.48 -11.33
CA LEU A 265 -1.59 8.49 -12.21
C LEU A 265 -0.08 8.55 -12.01
N ASP A 266 0.57 7.40 -11.90
CA ASP A 266 2.03 7.29 -11.94
C ASP A 266 2.58 7.49 -13.36
N SER A 267 3.90 7.49 -13.52
CA SER A 267 4.56 7.66 -14.82
C SER A 267 4.20 6.57 -15.84
N LYS A 268 3.69 5.42 -15.39
CA LYS A 268 3.23 4.31 -16.23
C LYS A 268 1.72 4.37 -16.50
N GLY A 269 1.02 5.36 -15.95
CA GLY A 269 -0.43 5.51 -16.09
C GLY A 269 -1.25 4.65 -15.12
N ASN A 270 -0.64 4.05 -14.10
CA ASN A 270 -1.38 3.31 -13.07
C ASN A 270 -1.92 4.28 -12.02
N LEU A 271 -3.11 3.97 -11.51
CA LEU A 271 -3.72 4.70 -10.41
C LEU A 271 -2.93 4.47 -9.11
N GLN A 272 -2.56 5.56 -8.45
CA GLN A 272 -1.97 5.56 -7.11
C GLN A 272 -2.77 6.51 -6.21
N GLU A 273 -2.95 6.11 -4.96
CA GLU A 273 -3.67 6.90 -3.95
C GLU A 273 -2.72 7.31 -2.83
N ASN A 274 -2.62 8.63 -2.60
CA ASN A 274 -1.80 9.18 -1.52
C ASN A 274 -2.71 9.75 -0.43
N GLN A 275 -2.54 9.31 0.81
CA GLN A 275 -3.29 9.85 1.94
C GLN A 275 -2.95 11.34 2.15
N ILE A 276 -3.96 12.20 2.14
CA ILE A 276 -3.82 13.66 2.31
C ILE A 276 -4.43 14.17 3.61
N ALA A 277 -5.43 13.47 4.15
CA ALA A 277 -6.05 13.80 5.43
C ALA A 277 -6.55 12.53 6.12
N GLN A 278 -6.48 12.52 7.45
CA GLN A 278 -7.06 11.47 8.27
C GLN A 278 -7.50 12.05 9.61
N GLY A 279 -8.65 11.62 10.12
CA GLY A 279 -9.12 12.02 11.43
C GLY A 279 -10.33 11.23 11.90
N MET A 280 -10.60 11.29 13.20
CA MET A 280 -11.79 10.71 13.80
C MET A 280 -12.98 11.66 13.66
N LEU A 281 -14.15 11.07 13.40
CA LEU A 281 -15.44 11.74 13.45
C LEU A 281 -16.18 11.30 14.70
N SER A 282 -16.69 12.24 15.49
CA SER A 282 -17.65 11.88 16.54
C SER A 282 -18.90 11.27 15.91
N LEU A 283 -19.65 10.43 16.63
CA LEU A 283 -20.90 9.84 16.11
C LEU A 283 -21.86 10.89 15.52
N SER A 284 -21.99 12.07 16.15
CA SER A 284 -22.83 13.15 15.61
C SER A 284 -22.27 13.73 14.30
N GLN A 285 -20.95 13.87 14.19
CA GLN A 285 -20.29 14.33 12.97
C GLN A 285 -20.43 13.30 11.85
N TYR A 286 -20.20 12.03 12.16
CA TYR A 286 -20.38 10.91 11.25
C TYR A 286 -21.81 10.85 10.71
N ASN A 287 -22.83 10.91 11.56
CA ASN A 287 -24.22 10.86 11.12
C ASN A 287 -24.54 12.01 10.16
N LYS A 288 -24.15 13.26 10.50
CA LYS A 288 -24.34 14.43 9.63
C LYS A 288 -23.63 14.29 8.28
N PHE A 289 -22.42 13.71 8.30
CA PHE A 289 -21.61 13.50 7.12
C PHE A 289 -22.18 12.43 6.20
N HIS A 290 -22.52 11.27 6.77
CA HIS A 290 -23.02 10.10 6.07
C HIS A 290 -24.43 10.35 5.50
N GLU A 291 -25.31 10.98 6.29
CA GLU A 291 -26.64 11.42 5.83
C GLU A 291 -26.50 12.37 4.63
N ALA A 292 -25.64 13.37 4.72
CA ALA A 292 -25.42 14.32 3.63
C ALA A 292 -24.81 13.68 2.37
N ALA A 293 -23.93 12.69 2.52
CA ALA A 293 -23.31 11.97 1.41
C ALA A 293 -24.31 11.02 0.72
N THR A 294 -25.24 10.44 1.46
CA THR A 294 -26.25 9.50 0.95
C THR A 294 -27.54 10.19 0.48
N GLN A 295 -27.81 11.41 0.93
CA GLN A 295 -29.01 12.17 0.55
C GLN A 295 -29.17 12.27 -0.99
N ASN A 296 -28.06 12.46 -1.72
CA ASN A 296 -28.06 12.51 -3.19
C ASN A 296 -28.48 11.19 -3.87
N LEU A 297 -28.50 10.07 -3.14
CA LEU A 297 -28.98 8.77 -3.63
C LEU A 297 -30.48 8.60 -3.41
N SER A 298 -30.98 9.02 -2.26
CA SER A 298 -32.37 8.81 -1.84
C SER A 298 -33.38 9.66 -2.60
N GLU A 299 -32.98 10.81 -3.17
CA GLU A 299 -33.88 11.71 -3.90
C GLU A 299 -34.35 11.18 -5.27
N MET A 300 -33.94 9.97 -5.69
CA MET A 300 -34.10 9.51 -7.08
C MET A 300 -34.70 8.10 -7.28
N GLY A 301 -34.99 7.35 -6.21
CA GLY A 301 -35.66 6.04 -6.30
C GLY A 301 -37.17 6.13 -6.14
N GLU A 302 -37.93 5.31 -6.86
CA GLU A 302 -39.34 5.03 -6.53
C GLU A 302 -39.42 4.50 -5.08
N GLN A 303 -40.21 5.18 -4.24
CA GLN A 303 -40.67 4.80 -2.89
C GLN A 303 -39.61 4.27 -1.91
N ASN A 304 -39.01 5.19 -1.14
CA ASN A 304 -38.55 5.02 0.26
C ASN A 304 -37.45 3.99 0.60
N ALA A 305 -36.89 3.23 -0.34
CA ALA A 305 -35.79 2.32 -0.04
C ALA A 305 -34.44 3.06 -0.07
N VAL A 306 -33.82 3.24 1.11
CA VAL A 306 -32.42 3.68 1.21
C VAL A 306 -31.55 2.55 0.63
N PRO A 307 -30.70 2.83 -0.37
CA PRO A 307 -29.85 1.79 -0.96
C PRO A 307 -28.93 1.17 0.08
N THR A 308 -28.72 -0.14 -0.03
CA THR A 308 -27.80 -0.86 0.85
C THR A 308 -26.34 -0.54 0.53
N ASP A 309 -25.45 -0.64 1.53
CA ASP A 309 -24.01 -0.46 1.33
C ASP A 309 -23.43 -1.42 0.26
N GLU A 310 -24.00 -2.62 0.15
CA GLU A 310 -23.63 -3.63 -0.85
C GLU A 310 -24.00 -3.17 -2.28
N GLU A 311 -25.19 -2.63 -2.48
CA GLU A 311 -25.60 -2.08 -3.78
C GLU A 311 -24.73 -0.90 -4.20
N ILE A 312 -24.38 -0.01 -3.25
CA ILE A 312 -23.46 1.11 -3.50
C ILE A 312 -22.07 0.57 -3.90
N LEU A 313 -21.56 -0.43 -3.18
CA LEU A 313 -20.25 -1.02 -3.51
C LEU A 313 -20.24 -1.65 -4.90
N LEU A 314 -21.27 -2.43 -5.26
CA LEU A 314 -21.39 -3.04 -6.59
C LEU A 314 -21.49 -1.99 -7.69
N ALA A 315 -22.23 -0.90 -7.44
CA ALA A 315 -22.32 0.23 -8.34
C ALA A 315 -20.99 0.96 -8.53
N GLN A 316 -20.20 1.12 -7.47
CA GLN A 316 -18.86 1.70 -7.52
C GLN A 316 -17.91 0.81 -8.32
N LEU A 317 -17.94 -0.51 -8.12
CA LEU A 317 -17.11 -1.47 -8.86
C LEU A 317 -17.42 -1.41 -10.36
N GLU A 318 -18.70 -1.43 -10.73
CA GLU A 318 -19.16 -1.31 -12.13
C GLU A 318 -18.67 -0.01 -12.80
N ARG A 319 -18.63 1.08 -12.03
CA ARG A 319 -18.21 2.41 -12.49
C ARG A 319 -16.72 2.69 -12.34
N SER A 320 -15.94 1.83 -11.70
CA SER A 320 -14.52 2.06 -11.42
C SER A 320 -13.62 1.84 -12.64
N SER A 321 -14.09 1.08 -13.62
CA SER A 321 -13.31 0.72 -14.80
C SER A 321 -14.14 0.82 -16.08
N ILE A 322 -13.42 1.09 -17.17
CA ILE A 322 -13.96 1.09 -18.53
C ILE A 322 -13.14 0.09 -19.32
N SER A 323 -13.82 -0.90 -19.89
CA SER A 323 -13.20 -1.97 -20.66
C SER A 323 -13.87 -2.13 -22.03
N PRO A 324 -13.16 -2.67 -23.03
CA PRO A 324 -13.78 -2.99 -24.32
C PRO A 324 -14.93 -4.01 -24.24
N GLY A 325 -15.05 -4.76 -23.14
CA GLY A 325 -16.15 -5.69 -22.90
C GLY A 325 -17.43 -5.03 -22.37
N ASP A 326 -17.35 -3.77 -21.96
CA ASP A 326 -18.52 -3.03 -21.48
C ASP A 326 -19.52 -2.76 -22.61
N ARG A 327 -20.80 -2.69 -22.25
CA ARG A 327 -21.86 -2.29 -23.17
C ARG A 327 -22.05 -0.78 -23.14
N PHE A 328 -22.12 -0.17 -24.31
CA PHE A 328 -22.30 1.27 -24.47
C PHE A 328 -23.54 1.59 -25.31
N LEU A 329 -24.17 2.71 -24.99
CA LEU A 329 -25.29 3.31 -25.70
C LEU A 329 -24.92 4.73 -26.14
N ALA A 330 -25.67 5.27 -27.11
CA ALA A 330 -25.58 6.69 -27.44
C ALA A 330 -25.84 7.56 -26.20
N HIS A 331 -25.17 8.70 -26.10
CA HIS A 331 -25.18 9.55 -24.90
C HIS A 331 -26.56 10.13 -24.57
N GLY A 332 -27.42 10.38 -25.57
CA GLY A 332 -28.80 10.85 -25.34
C GLY A 332 -28.90 12.24 -24.71
N LEU A 333 -27.86 13.07 -24.82
CA LEU A 333 -27.91 14.47 -24.37
C LEU A 333 -28.81 15.30 -25.30
N SER A 334 -29.35 16.39 -24.76
CA SER A 334 -29.99 17.41 -25.60
C SER A 334 -28.97 18.09 -26.51
N THR A 335 -29.44 18.65 -27.63
CA THR A 335 -28.60 19.42 -28.56
C THR A 335 -27.85 20.56 -27.88
N SER A 336 -28.46 21.22 -26.89
CA SER A 336 -27.81 22.27 -26.11
C SER A 336 -26.71 21.75 -25.18
N GLY A 337 -26.92 20.59 -24.56
CA GLY A 337 -25.91 19.93 -23.73
C GLY A 337 -24.69 19.49 -24.54
N GLU A 338 -24.94 18.90 -25.71
CA GLU A 338 -23.87 18.54 -26.65
C GLU A 338 -23.10 19.79 -27.13
N ALA A 339 -23.81 20.84 -27.56
CA ALA A 339 -23.19 22.08 -28.03
C ALA A 339 -22.28 22.73 -26.97
N SER A 340 -22.68 22.69 -25.69
CA SER A 340 -21.84 23.18 -24.59
C SER A 340 -20.52 22.41 -24.46
N ILE A 341 -20.55 21.07 -24.54
CA ILE A 341 -19.33 20.24 -24.47
C ILE A 341 -18.44 20.53 -25.68
N VAL A 342 -19.04 20.64 -26.88
CA VAL A 342 -18.33 20.95 -28.12
C VAL A 342 -17.64 22.31 -28.06
N GLU A 343 -18.32 23.33 -27.53
CA GLU A 343 -17.74 24.66 -27.33
C GLU A 343 -16.54 24.60 -26.38
N GLN A 344 -16.67 23.91 -25.24
CA GLN A 344 -15.58 23.78 -24.29
C GLN A 344 -14.39 23.02 -24.88
N LEU A 345 -14.63 21.89 -25.57
CA LEU A 345 -13.57 21.11 -26.25
C LEU A 345 -12.84 21.93 -27.32
N SER A 346 -13.51 22.88 -27.97
CA SER A 346 -12.90 23.72 -29.01
C SER A 346 -11.70 24.55 -28.52
N ARG A 347 -11.65 24.83 -27.21
CA ARG A 347 -10.60 25.58 -26.51
C ARG A 347 -9.29 24.78 -26.39
N TYR A 348 -9.31 23.47 -26.67
CA TYR A 348 -8.14 22.59 -26.57
C TYR A 348 -7.65 22.19 -27.96
N PRO A 349 -6.65 22.90 -28.53
CA PRO A 349 -6.12 22.59 -29.86
C PRO A 349 -5.49 21.20 -30.00
N GLN A 350 -5.15 20.57 -28.87
CA GLN A 350 -4.63 19.22 -28.84
C GLN A 350 -5.72 18.17 -29.12
N VAL A 351 -7.00 18.47 -28.91
CA VAL A 351 -8.09 17.52 -29.18
C VAL A 351 -8.41 17.53 -30.67
N LYS A 352 -8.25 16.39 -31.34
CA LYS A 352 -8.57 16.20 -32.76
C LYS A 352 -10.03 15.82 -32.94
N GLU A 353 -10.46 14.78 -32.23
CA GLU A 353 -11.79 14.18 -32.32
C GLU A 353 -12.24 13.77 -30.91
N ALA A 354 -13.54 13.84 -30.62
CA ALA A 354 -14.12 13.33 -29.38
C ALA A 354 -15.45 12.62 -29.60
N TYR A 355 -15.68 11.57 -28.82
CA TYR A 355 -16.87 10.73 -28.82
C TYR A 355 -17.41 10.65 -27.41
N LEU A 356 -18.72 10.79 -27.28
CA LEU A 356 -19.41 10.67 -26.01
C LEU A 356 -20.40 9.51 -26.10
N VAL A 357 -20.31 8.59 -25.16
CA VAL A 357 -21.25 7.48 -25.00
C VAL A 357 -21.69 7.37 -23.56
N ARG A 358 -22.68 6.53 -23.31
CA ARG A 358 -23.12 6.15 -21.96
C ARG A 358 -22.88 4.65 -21.75
N LYS A 359 -22.24 4.26 -20.65
CA LYS A 359 -22.13 2.84 -20.25
C LYS A 359 -23.50 2.34 -19.79
N THR A 360 -23.87 1.12 -20.18
CA THR A 360 -25.04 0.43 -19.64
C THR A 360 -24.72 -0.05 -18.23
N LEU A 361 -25.54 0.33 -17.26
CA LEU A 361 -25.32 0.04 -15.84
C LEU A 361 -26.42 -0.88 -15.33
N GLN A 362 -26.06 -1.83 -14.48
CA GLN A 362 -26.97 -2.70 -13.75
C GLN A 362 -27.46 -2.02 -12.47
N TYR A 363 -26.55 -1.37 -11.73
CA TYR A 363 -26.86 -0.73 -10.46
C TYR A 363 -27.02 0.77 -10.69
N PHE A 364 -28.12 1.36 -10.22
CA PHE A 364 -28.48 2.77 -10.43
C PHE A 364 -28.47 3.20 -11.92
N PRO A 365 -29.22 2.51 -12.80
CA PRO A 365 -29.26 2.83 -14.23
C PRO A 365 -29.80 4.24 -14.54
N GLU A 366 -30.56 4.83 -13.62
CA GLU A 366 -31.06 6.20 -13.67
C GLU A 366 -29.96 7.26 -13.49
N LYS A 367 -28.78 6.87 -12.96
CA LYS A 367 -27.58 7.72 -12.85
C LYS A 367 -26.62 7.39 -13.98
N PRO A 368 -26.71 8.07 -15.14
CA PRO A 368 -25.91 7.73 -16.31
C PRO A 368 -24.42 7.94 -16.04
N PHE A 369 -23.62 6.95 -16.44
CA PHE A 369 -22.17 7.03 -16.45
C PHE A 369 -21.69 7.23 -17.90
N TYR A 370 -21.15 8.42 -18.16
CA TYR A 370 -20.66 8.80 -19.48
C TYR A 370 -19.19 8.47 -19.65
N VAL A 371 -18.82 8.16 -20.89
CA VAL A 371 -17.42 7.99 -21.30
C VAL A 371 -17.14 8.97 -22.43
N LEU A 372 -16.25 9.92 -22.16
CA LEU A 372 -15.72 10.86 -23.14
C LEU A 372 -14.37 10.33 -23.65
N GLY A 373 -14.41 9.66 -24.80
CA GLY A 373 -13.20 9.23 -25.49
C GLY A 373 -12.73 10.32 -26.45
N PHE A 374 -11.44 10.68 -26.39
CA PHE A 374 -10.88 11.66 -27.33
C PHE A 374 -9.61 11.16 -28.01
N ILE A 375 -9.39 11.61 -29.26
CA ILE A 375 -8.17 11.40 -30.02
C ILE A 375 -7.40 12.72 -30.01
N ARG A 376 -6.14 12.66 -29.58
CA ARG A 376 -5.22 13.79 -29.53
C ARG A 376 -4.45 13.96 -30.84
N ARG A 377 -4.18 15.20 -31.25
CA ARG A 377 -3.16 15.53 -32.27
C ARG A 377 -1.77 15.24 -31.67
N ARG A 378 -0.94 14.44 -32.35
CA ARG A 378 0.44 14.17 -31.95
C ARG A 378 1.38 15.14 -32.67
N GLY A 379 2.20 15.87 -31.91
CA GLY A 379 3.37 16.60 -32.39
C GLY A 379 4.53 15.67 -32.75
N LEU A 380 5.55 16.23 -33.42
CA LEU A 380 6.75 15.49 -33.86
C LEU A 380 7.62 15.00 -32.69
N ILE A 381 7.60 15.70 -31.56
CA ILE A 381 8.33 15.37 -30.34
C ILE A 381 7.38 15.61 -29.17
N GLU A 382 7.03 14.56 -28.43
CA GLU A 382 6.13 14.66 -27.27
C GLU A 382 6.58 13.74 -26.15
N SER A 383 6.41 14.20 -24.91
CA SER A 383 6.63 13.37 -23.74
C SER A 383 5.51 12.34 -23.58
N GLU A 384 5.81 11.23 -22.91
CA GLU A 384 4.80 10.23 -22.55
C GLU A 384 3.69 10.82 -21.65
N GLU A 385 4.00 11.90 -20.93
CA GLU A 385 3.09 12.62 -20.04
C GLU A 385 2.11 13.55 -20.77
N ALA A 386 2.30 13.83 -22.06
CA ALA A 386 1.44 14.78 -22.78
C ALA A 386 -0.03 14.35 -22.82
N ALA A 387 -0.31 13.04 -22.92
CA ALA A 387 -1.68 12.52 -22.89
C ALA A 387 -2.28 12.56 -21.47
N PRO A 388 -1.64 12.02 -20.42
CA PRO A 388 -2.10 12.16 -19.03
C PRO A 388 -2.34 13.61 -18.61
N ASN A 389 -1.44 14.54 -18.98
CA ASN A 389 -1.59 15.95 -18.65
C ASN A 389 -2.81 16.59 -19.31
N LEU A 390 -3.12 16.22 -20.56
CA LEU A 390 -4.33 16.70 -21.22
C LEU A 390 -5.59 16.10 -20.59
N VAL A 391 -5.60 14.81 -20.25
CA VAL A 391 -6.74 14.18 -19.53
C VAL A 391 -7.01 14.93 -18.23
N LYS A 392 -5.97 15.16 -17.42
CA LYS A 392 -6.06 15.92 -16.16
C LYS A 392 -6.65 17.32 -16.40
N LYS A 393 -6.15 18.03 -17.41
CA LYS A 393 -6.63 19.37 -17.77
C LYS A 393 -8.12 19.36 -18.15
N LEU A 394 -8.52 18.45 -19.03
CA LEU A 394 -9.92 18.30 -19.45
C LEU A 394 -10.83 17.95 -18.28
N MET A 395 -10.41 17.07 -17.37
CA MET A 395 -11.19 16.72 -16.18
C MET A 395 -11.40 17.90 -15.22
N THR A 396 -10.40 18.76 -15.06
CA THR A 396 -10.50 19.92 -14.16
C THR A 396 -11.32 21.04 -14.78
N GLU A 397 -11.14 21.31 -16.06
CA GLU A 397 -11.66 22.51 -16.72
C GLU A 397 -13.01 22.31 -17.43
N LEU A 398 -13.37 21.08 -17.84
CA LEU A 398 -14.65 20.81 -18.49
C LEU A 398 -15.79 20.67 -17.48
N THR A 399 -16.92 21.30 -17.78
CA THR A 399 -18.22 21.00 -17.15
C THR A 399 -18.88 19.86 -17.92
N LEU A 400 -18.79 18.65 -17.38
CA LEU A 400 -19.31 17.42 -17.97
C LEU A 400 -20.62 16.98 -17.29
N PRO A 401 -21.52 16.28 -18.02
CA PRO A 401 -22.79 15.82 -17.47
C PRO A 401 -22.58 14.67 -16.49
N ASN A 402 -23.27 14.74 -15.35
CA ASN A 402 -23.30 13.67 -14.34
C ASN A 402 -21.89 13.12 -14.05
N GLN A 403 -21.76 11.80 -13.98
CA GLN A 403 -20.48 11.12 -13.88
C GLN A 403 -19.93 10.88 -15.28
N THR A 404 -18.81 11.53 -15.59
CA THR A 404 -18.10 11.31 -16.85
C THR A 404 -16.66 10.89 -16.58
N SER A 405 -16.21 9.84 -17.25
CA SER A 405 -14.80 9.46 -17.31
C SER A 405 -14.21 9.85 -18.67
N ILE A 406 -12.98 10.35 -18.67
CA ILE A 406 -12.28 10.81 -19.87
C ILE A 406 -11.16 9.83 -20.21
N ILE A 407 -11.14 9.33 -21.45
CA ILE A 407 -10.11 8.40 -21.93
C ILE A 407 -9.43 8.91 -23.21
N CYS A 408 -8.11 8.76 -23.28
CA CYS A 408 -7.33 9.09 -24.46
C CYS A 408 -7.22 7.86 -25.38
N LEU A 409 -7.79 7.95 -26.58
CA LEU A 409 -7.99 6.83 -27.50
C LEU A 409 -6.77 6.52 -28.40
N ASN A 410 -5.74 7.37 -28.41
CA ASN A 410 -4.61 7.28 -29.34
C ASN A 410 -3.86 5.92 -29.36
N LYS A 411 -3.94 5.13 -28.29
CA LYS A 411 -3.29 3.82 -28.18
C LYS A 411 -4.28 2.65 -28.18
N ASP A 412 -5.57 2.88 -27.93
CA ASP A 412 -6.59 1.85 -27.81
C ASP A 412 -7.51 1.81 -29.03
N LYS A 413 -7.09 1.09 -30.06
CA LYS A 413 -7.85 0.94 -31.31
C LYS A 413 -9.19 0.24 -31.10
N THR A 414 -9.25 -0.70 -30.17
CA THR A 414 -10.46 -1.49 -29.88
C THR A 414 -11.52 -0.58 -29.28
N MET A 415 -11.16 0.15 -28.22
CA MET A 415 -12.07 1.12 -27.60
C MET A 415 -12.45 2.23 -28.58
N THR A 416 -11.51 2.71 -29.41
CA THR A 416 -11.81 3.71 -30.45
C THR A 416 -12.93 3.25 -31.37
N LYS A 417 -12.85 2.01 -31.88
CA LYS A 417 -13.84 1.45 -32.78
C LYS A 417 -15.20 1.30 -32.09
N ILE A 418 -15.22 0.82 -30.85
CA ILE A 418 -16.46 0.67 -30.06
C ILE A 418 -17.14 2.04 -29.90
N LEU A 419 -16.40 3.06 -29.43
CA LEU A 419 -16.96 4.39 -29.21
C LEU A 419 -17.45 5.04 -30.51
N GLN A 420 -16.72 4.87 -31.62
CA GLN A 420 -17.13 5.36 -32.93
C GLN A 420 -18.43 4.71 -33.42
N GLN A 421 -18.53 3.38 -33.30
CA GLN A 421 -19.71 2.63 -33.73
C GLN A 421 -20.94 2.96 -32.88
N THR A 422 -20.76 3.08 -31.57
CA THR A 422 -21.87 3.39 -30.64
C THR A 422 -22.32 4.83 -30.73
N ALA A 423 -21.39 5.80 -30.79
CA ALA A 423 -21.75 7.21 -30.88
C ALA A 423 -22.31 7.58 -32.27
N GLY A 424 -21.96 6.81 -33.31
CA GLY A 424 -22.32 7.05 -34.71
C GLY A 424 -21.53 8.19 -35.35
N LYS A 425 -21.38 9.32 -34.67
CA LYS A 425 -20.57 10.48 -35.09
C LYS A 425 -19.75 11.03 -33.92
N ALA A 426 -18.60 11.63 -34.24
CA ALA A 426 -17.86 12.42 -33.26
C ALA A 426 -18.68 13.65 -32.86
N ILE A 427 -18.80 13.90 -31.54
CA ILE A 427 -19.44 15.12 -31.03
C ILE A 427 -18.57 16.34 -31.35
N TYR A 428 -17.25 16.16 -31.39
CA TYR A 428 -16.29 17.20 -31.74
C TYR A 428 -15.28 16.67 -32.76
N GLN A 429 -15.03 17.46 -33.80
CA GLN A 429 -13.95 17.21 -34.75
C GLN A 429 -13.33 18.54 -35.16
N LYS A 430 -12.05 18.71 -34.84
CA LYS A 430 -11.31 19.90 -35.20
C LYS A 430 -10.87 19.78 -36.66
N LYS A 431 -11.39 20.68 -37.50
CA LYS A 431 -11.00 20.80 -38.90
C LYS A 431 -9.49 21.03 -39.07
#